data_AF-A0A497GR04-F1
#
_entry.id   AF-A0A497GR04-F1
#
_cell.length_a   1.000
_cell.length_b   1.000
_cell.length_c   1.000
_cell.angle_alpha   90.00
_cell.angle_beta   90.00
_cell.angle_gamma   90.00
#
_symmetry.space_group_name_H-M   'P 1'
#
loop_
_entity.id
_entity.type
_entity.pdbx_description
1 polymer ?
#
loop_
_entity_poly.entity_id
_entity_poly.type
_entity_poly.pdbx_seq_one_letter_code
_entity_poly.pdbx_strand_id
1 'polypeptide(L)'
;MTRPLLRPLSPYLMELTIDFTAGFLIFITALSLCSSSLMTSLGIPAPAILEPRAYAYSIHLTIYRDNGQLIVDSVEGLVVEVVVVYFENDGSYIITRSHTPLRLKLRDFVVAFAGSCIRAYGSPPLNLRGHVTSHGLCSKSLERPYAYVRNGRITAFIPTEVGHFVINFKRLSAINGTIMISSR
;
A
#
# COMPACT_ATOMS: atom_id res chain seq x y z
N MET A 1 -31.75 -49.27 65.84
CA MET A 1 -31.44 -47.88 65.46
C MET A 1 -29.93 -47.68 65.50
N THR A 2 -29.24 -47.85 64.38
CA THR A 2 -27.79 -47.67 64.24
C THR A 2 -27.53 -46.30 63.62
N ARG A 3 -27.08 -45.33 64.42
CA ARG A 3 -26.61 -44.03 63.92
C ARG A 3 -25.21 -44.22 63.33
N PRO A 4 -24.94 -43.83 62.07
CA PRO A 4 -23.59 -43.80 61.56
C PRO A 4 -22.86 -42.60 62.19
N LEU A 5 -21.78 -42.87 62.91
CA LEU A 5 -20.83 -41.86 63.37
C LEU A 5 -20.05 -41.36 62.15
N LEU A 6 -20.39 -40.17 61.67
CA LEU A 6 -19.52 -39.39 60.77
C LEU A 6 -18.22 -39.10 61.53
N ARG A 7 -17.15 -39.82 61.17
CA ARG A 7 -15.79 -39.49 61.62
C ARG A 7 -15.47 -38.06 61.11
N PRO A 8 -15.09 -37.12 61.99
CA PRO A 8 -14.61 -35.83 61.53
C PRO A 8 -13.35 -36.06 60.69
N LEU A 9 -13.32 -35.50 59.47
CA LEU A 9 -12.13 -35.54 58.62
C LEU A 9 -10.99 -34.87 59.39
N SER A 10 -9.84 -35.56 59.47
CA SER A 10 -8.64 -35.05 60.11
C SER A 10 -8.34 -33.64 59.61
N PRO A 11 -7.96 -32.67 60.47
CA PRO A 11 -7.65 -31.29 60.05
C PRO A 11 -6.60 -31.25 58.93
N TYR A 12 -5.68 -32.21 58.92
CA TYR A 12 -4.67 -32.41 57.87
C TYR A 12 -5.27 -32.71 56.49
N LEU A 13 -6.38 -33.45 56.44
CA LEU A 13 -7.06 -33.80 55.20
C LEU A 13 -7.81 -32.60 54.61
N MET A 14 -8.33 -31.72 55.48
CA MET A 14 -9.00 -30.48 55.07
C MET A 14 -7.99 -29.47 54.52
N GLU A 15 -6.82 -29.32 55.17
CA GLU A 15 -5.71 -28.48 54.71
C GLU A 15 -5.19 -28.94 53.34
N LEU A 16 -4.94 -30.25 53.17
CA LEU A 16 -4.54 -30.82 51.88
C LEU A 16 -5.57 -30.57 50.77
N THR A 17 -6.87 -30.65 51.10
CA THR A 17 -7.94 -30.41 50.14
C THR A 17 -7.98 -28.93 49.73
N ILE A 18 -7.80 -28.01 50.68
CA ILE A 18 -7.75 -26.57 50.42
C ILE A 18 -6.53 -26.22 49.56
N ASP A 19 -5.35 -26.74 49.90
CA ASP A 19 -4.11 -26.50 49.16
C ASP A 19 -4.18 -27.04 47.73
N PHE A 20 -4.72 -28.25 47.57
CA PHE A 20 -4.94 -28.83 46.24
C PHE A 20 -5.92 -28.00 45.42
N THR A 21 -7.04 -27.56 46.04
CA THR A 21 -8.06 -26.76 45.34
C THR A 21 -7.52 -25.39 44.94
N ALA A 22 -6.75 -24.75 45.82
CA ALA A 22 -6.09 -23.48 45.52
C ALA A 22 -5.06 -23.62 44.40
N GLY A 23 -4.20 -24.64 44.46
CA GLY A 23 -3.23 -24.93 43.41
C GLY A 23 -3.88 -25.24 42.06
N PHE A 24 -4.97 -26.01 42.07
CA PHE A 24 -5.73 -26.34 40.86
C PHE A 24 -6.39 -25.09 40.25
N LEU A 25 -6.95 -24.20 41.07
CA LEU A 25 -7.53 -22.93 40.62
C LEU A 25 -6.47 -22.01 39.98
N ILE A 26 -5.29 -21.90 40.60
CA ILE A 26 -4.16 -21.13 40.04
C ILE A 26 -3.71 -21.75 38.71
N PHE A 27 -3.62 -23.08 38.63
CA PHE A 27 -3.23 -23.77 37.41
C PHE A 27 -4.23 -23.56 36.27
N ILE A 28 -5.54 -23.73 36.52
CA ILE A 28 -6.58 -23.57 35.49
C ILE A 28 -6.69 -22.11 35.04
N THR A 29 -6.56 -21.14 35.94
CA THR A 29 -6.58 -19.71 35.57
C THR A 29 -5.37 -19.32 34.73
N ALA A 30 -4.17 -19.79 35.09
CA ALA A 30 -2.97 -19.59 34.29
C ALA A 30 -3.08 -20.24 32.90
N LEU A 31 -3.59 -21.47 32.84
CA LEU A 31 -3.80 -22.20 31.58
C LEU A 31 -4.80 -21.47 30.67
N SER A 32 -5.89 -20.94 31.24
CA SER A 32 -6.90 -20.16 30.51
C SER A 32 -6.32 -18.87 29.94
N LEU A 33 -5.59 -18.10 30.75
CA LEU A 33 -4.92 -16.87 30.30
C LEU A 33 -3.90 -17.16 29.19
N CYS A 34 -3.08 -18.19 29.35
CA CYS A 34 -2.09 -18.57 28.35
C CYS A 34 -2.75 -19.01 27.04
N SER A 35 -3.84 -19.79 27.11
CA SER A 35 -4.62 -20.21 25.95
C SER A 35 -5.30 -19.04 25.24
N SER A 36 -5.85 -18.08 25.99
CA SER A 36 -6.42 -16.86 25.42
C SER A 36 -5.38 -15.99 24.71
N SER A 37 -4.19 -15.86 25.32
CA SER A 37 -3.05 -15.12 24.75
C SER A 37 -2.56 -15.79 23.46
N LEU A 38 -2.48 -17.12 23.46
CA LEU A 38 -2.10 -17.91 22.29
C LEU A 38 -3.14 -17.81 21.16
N MET A 39 -4.44 -17.83 21.47
CA MET A 39 -5.49 -17.62 20.46
C MET A 39 -5.45 -16.19 19.91
N THR A 40 -5.16 -15.18 20.73
CA THR A 40 -4.96 -13.81 20.23
C THR A 40 -3.69 -13.67 19.39
N SER A 41 -2.61 -14.40 19.69
CA SER A 41 -1.37 -14.30 18.90
C SER A 41 -1.43 -15.09 17.58
N LEU A 42 -2.16 -16.20 17.54
CA LEU A 42 -2.39 -16.98 16.32
C LEU A 42 -3.53 -16.42 15.44
N GLY A 43 -4.44 -15.64 16.02
CA GLY A 43 -5.55 -14.99 15.32
C GLY A 43 -5.19 -13.64 14.69
N ILE A 44 -4.07 -13.03 15.11
CA ILE A 44 -3.51 -11.88 14.39
C ILE A 44 -2.68 -12.47 13.25
N PRO A 45 -3.13 -12.37 11.98
CA PRO A 45 -2.27 -12.76 10.88
C PRO A 45 -0.96 -12.00 11.05
N ALA A 46 0.18 -12.69 10.97
CA ALA A 46 1.48 -12.05 10.87
C ALA A 46 1.34 -10.86 9.93
N PRO A 47 1.92 -9.68 10.22
CA PRO A 47 1.85 -8.56 9.29
C PRO A 47 2.39 -9.10 7.99
N ALA A 48 1.49 -9.41 7.06
CA ALA A 48 1.87 -9.74 5.73
C ALA A 48 2.66 -8.50 5.35
N ILE A 49 3.95 -8.68 5.09
CA ILE A 49 4.60 -7.79 4.17
C ILE A 49 3.71 -7.91 2.95
N LEU A 50 2.76 -6.98 2.84
CA LEU A 50 1.97 -6.74 1.67
C LEU A 50 3.04 -6.28 0.69
N GLU A 51 3.77 -7.22 0.10
CA GLU A 51 4.25 -7.02 -1.24
C GLU A 51 2.97 -6.87 -2.04
N PRO A 52 2.60 -5.65 -2.45
CA PRO A 52 1.39 -5.49 -3.21
C PRO A 52 1.71 -6.10 -4.57
N ARG A 53 1.36 -7.38 -4.78
CA ARG A 53 1.16 -7.94 -6.12
C ARG A 53 -0.15 -7.43 -6.73
N ALA A 54 -0.56 -6.21 -6.36
CA ALA A 54 -1.60 -5.46 -7.01
C ALA A 54 -0.91 -4.46 -7.92
N TYR A 55 -0.66 -4.87 -9.17
CA TYR A 55 -0.26 -3.99 -10.27
C TYR A 55 -1.28 -2.87 -10.58
N ALA A 56 -2.35 -2.71 -9.77
CA ALA A 56 -3.50 -1.86 -10.07
C ALA A 56 -4.17 -1.25 -8.82
N TYR A 57 -3.41 -0.81 -7.81
CA TYR A 57 -3.92 0.32 -7.04
C TYR A 57 -3.85 1.56 -7.95
N SER A 58 -4.95 2.30 -8.09
CA SER A 58 -4.94 3.61 -8.74
C SER A 58 -4.18 4.59 -7.86
N ILE A 59 -2.86 4.58 -7.98
CA ILE A 59 -1.95 5.56 -7.39
C ILE A 59 -2.16 6.86 -8.15
N HIS A 60 -2.48 7.96 -7.46
CA HIS A 60 -2.53 9.27 -8.10
C HIS A 60 -1.22 10.00 -7.84
N LEU A 61 -0.51 10.35 -8.90
CA LEU A 61 0.70 11.16 -8.79
C LEU A 61 0.35 12.65 -8.85
N THR A 62 1.00 13.43 -7.99
CA THR A 62 1.06 14.89 -8.07
C THR A 62 2.48 15.34 -8.30
N ILE A 63 2.64 16.44 -9.03
CA ILE A 63 3.92 17.10 -9.23
C ILE A 63 3.71 18.58 -8.92
N TYR A 64 4.42 19.09 -7.93
CA TYR A 64 4.31 20.48 -7.49
C TYR A 64 5.68 21.09 -7.21
N ARG A 65 5.73 22.42 -7.15
CA ARG A 65 6.94 23.16 -6.78
C ARG A 65 6.94 23.40 -5.28
N ASP A 66 8.09 23.17 -4.67
CA ASP A 66 8.37 23.52 -3.28
C ASP A 66 9.83 23.95 -3.15
N ASN A 67 10.09 25.11 -2.54
CA ASN A 67 11.43 25.63 -2.24
C ASN A 67 12.47 25.53 -3.39
N GLY A 68 12.05 25.86 -4.62
CA GLY A 68 12.95 25.81 -5.79
C GLY A 68 13.26 24.39 -6.29
N GLN A 69 12.45 23.40 -5.89
CA GLN A 69 12.52 22.02 -6.33
C GLN A 69 11.16 21.58 -6.90
N LEU A 70 11.18 20.54 -7.72
CA LEU A 70 9.99 19.80 -8.10
C LEU A 70 9.85 18.58 -7.20
N ILE A 71 8.68 18.42 -6.60
CA ILE A 71 8.35 17.25 -5.78
C ILE A 71 7.35 16.41 -6.56
N VAL A 72 7.70 15.13 -6.77
CA VAL A 72 6.79 14.10 -7.27
C VAL A 72 6.31 13.29 -6.06
N ASP A 73 5.00 13.27 -5.85
CA ASP A 73 4.40 12.66 -4.66
C ASP A 73 3.15 11.86 -5.01
N SER A 74 2.70 11.01 -4.08
CA SER A 74 1.40 10.33 -4.14
C SER A 74 0.36 11.20 -3.44
N VAL A 75 -0.78 11.44 -4.09
CA VAL A 75 -1.91 12.17 -3.50
C VAL A 75 -2.44 11.45 -2.27
N GLU A 76 -2.34 10.12 -2.23
CA GLU A 76 -2.74 9.28 -1.11
C GLU A 76 -1.75 9.31 0.07
N GLY A 77 -0.58 9.93 -0.07
CA GLY A 77 0.48 9.91 0.93
C GLY A 77 1.19 8.56 1.04
N LEU A 78 1.12 7.73 0.00
CA LEU A 78 1.79 6.43 -0.06
C LEU A 78 3.22 6.59 -0.57
N VAL A 79 4.12 5.74 -0.04
CA VAL A 79 5.47 5.57 -0.60
C VAL A 79 5.36 4.57 -1.75
N VAL A 80 5.51 5.05 -2.98
CA VAL A 80 5.39 4.24 -4.20
C VAL A 80 6.62 4.41 -5.06
N GLU A 81 7.04 3.34 -5.75
CA GLU A 81 8.09 3.43 -6.75
C GLU A 81 7.62 4.34 -7.90
N VAL A 82 8.44 5.32 -8.24
CA VAL A 82 8.23 6.26 -9.34
C VAL A 82 9.41 6.20 -10.30
N VAL A 83 9.08 6.19 -11.59
CA VAL A 83 10.03 6.42 -12.68
C VAL A 83 9.75 7.79 -13.25
N VAL A 84 10.74 8.68 -13.19
CA VAL A 84 10.63 10.03 -13.75
C VAL A 84 11.57 10.17 -14.94
N VAL A 85 11.00 10.59 -16.06
CA VAL A 85 11.73 11.01 -17.26
C VAL A 85 11.68 12.52 -17.32
N TYR A 86 12.84 13.17 -17.26
CA TYR A 86 12.95 14.61 -17.41
C TYR A 86 13.72 14.94 -18.68
N PHE A 87 13.24 15.97 -19.38
CA PHE A 87 13.77 16.41 -20.65
C PHE A 87 14.49 17.74 -20.49
N GLU A 88 15.61 17.87 -21.18
CA GLU A 88 16.31 19.13 -21.38
C GLU A 88 15.77 19.80 -22.66
N ASN A 89 16.09 21.09 -22.85
CA ASN A 89 15.59 21.88 -23.99
C ASN A 89 16.10 21.40 -25.36
N ASP A 90 17.21 20.67 -25.40
CA ASP A 90 17.73 20.04 -26.61
C ASP A 90 17.00 18.74 -26.98
N GLY A 91 16.07 18.27 -26.14
CA GLY A 91 15.32 17.03 -26.32
C GLY A 91 16.04 15.80 -25.76
N SER A 92 17.24 15.95 -25.19
CA SER A 92 17.88 14.89 -24.39
C SER A 92 17.07 14.63 -23.13
N TYR A 93 17.18 13.42 -22.59
CA TYR A 93 16.44 13.04 -21.39
C TYR A 93 17.26 12.16 -20.47
N ILE A 94 16.90 12.22 -19.19
CA ILE A 94 17.44 11.33 -18.16
C ILE A 94 16.28 10.68 -17.44
N ILE A 95 16.47 9.41 -17.09
CA ILE A 95 15.50 8.60 -16.37
C ILE A 95 16.01 8.41 -14.95
N THR A 96 15.15 8.64 -13.96
CA THR A 96 15.45 8.40 -12.55
C THR A 96 14.37 7.53 -11.94
N ARG A 97 14.77 6.49 -11.22
CA ARG A 97 13.88 5.59 -10.48
C ARG A 97 14.09 5.81 -8.99
N SER A 98 13.02 6.03 -8.25
CA SER A 98 13.07 6.25 -6.81
C SER A 98 11.69 6.02 -6.18
N HIS A 99 11.46 6.51 -4.98
CA HIS A 99 10.17 6.44 -4.30
C HIS A 99 9.62 7.83 -3.97
N THR A 100 8.30 7.96 -3.88
CA THR A 100 7.65 9.19 -3.38
C THR A 100 7.89 9.39 -1.88
N PRO A 101 8.04 10.65 -1.41
CA PRO A 101 8.18 11.87 -2.20
C PRO A 101 9.59 11.97 -2.83
N LEU A 102 9.64 12.14 -4.15
CA LEU A 102 10.89 12.31 -4.89
C LEU A 102 11.13 13.80 -5.15
N ARG A 103 12.27 14.30 -4.66
CA ARG A 103 12.72 15.68 -4.88
C ARG A 103 13.65 15.76 -6.08
N LEU A 104 13.32 16.64 -7.01
CA LEU A 104 14.04 16.87 -8.24
C LEU A 104 14.45 18.34 -8.33
N LYS A 105 15.57 18.61 -8.99
CA LYS A 105 15.92 19.98 -9.41
C LYS A 105 14.82 20.52 -10.32
N LEU A 106 14.64 21.84 -10.36
CA LEU A 106 13.72 22.48 -11.30
C LEU A 106 14.12 22.15 -12.74
N ARG A 107 13.15 21.66 -13.52
CA ARG A 107 13.28 21.30 -14.93
C ARG A 107 12.07 21.81 -15.70
N ASP A 108 12.27 22.07 -16.99
CA ASP A 108 11.25 22.66 -17.87
C ASP A 108 10.16 21.65 -18.26
N PHE A 109 10.50 20.37 -18.34
CA PHE A 109 9.54 19.31 -18.64
C PHE A 109 9.90 17.98 -17.97
N VAL A 110 8.93 17.41 -17.23
CA VAL A 110 9.06 16.11 -16.59
C VAL A 110 7.81 15.27 -16.78
N VAL A 111 7.98 13.96 -16.89
CA VAL A 111 6.91 12.96 -16.94
C VAL A 111 7.23 11.87 -15.91
N ALA A 112 6.35 11.69 -14.94
CA ALA A 112 6.45 10.70 -13.89
C ALA A 112 5.46 9.55 -14.15
N PHE A 113 5.91 8.34 -13.83
CA PHE A 113 5.18 7.09 -13.97
C PHE A 113 5.20 6.33 -12.64
N ALA A 114 4.05 5.81 -12.22
CA ALA A 114 3.93 4.86 -11.11
C ALA A 114 2.84 3.84 -11.44
N GLY A 115 3.21 2.59 -11.67
CA GLY A 115 2.28 1.59 -12.19
C GLY A 115 1.62 2.04 -13.49
N SER A 116 0.30 2.21 -13.50
CA SER A 116 -0.47 2.70 -14.64
C SER A 116 -0.62 4.23 -14.69
N CYS A 117 -0.23 4.94 -13.63
CA CYS A 117 -0.42 6.39 -13.52
C CYS A 117 0.67 7.15 -14.29
N ILE A 118 0.26 8.23 -14.97
CA ILE A 118 1.15 9.15 -15.66
C ILE A 118 0.82 10.56 -15.23
N ARG A 119 1.84 11.31 -14.81
CA ARG A 119 1.70 12.74 -14.53
C ARG A 119 2.84 13.50 -15.18
N ALA A 120 2.54 14.63 -15.79
CA ALA A 120 3.55 15.50 -16.33
C ALA A 120 3.50 16.88 -15.69
N TYR A 121 4.64 17.57 -15.73
CA TYR A 121 4.78 18.94 -15.30
C TYR A 121 5.64 19.71 -16.29
N GLY A 122 5.24 20.96 -16.56
CA GLY A 122 5.95 21.85 -17.47
C GLY A 122 5.55 21.68 -18.94
N SER A 123 6.35 22.25 -19.84
CA SER A 123 6.05 22.29 -21.28
C SER A 123 7.10 21.51 -22.06
N PRO A 124 6.71 20.51 -22.88
CA PRO A 124 7.66 19.75 -23.66
C PRO A 124 8.49 20.62 -24.61
N PRO A 125 9.77 20.28 -24.84
CA PRO A 125 10.57 20.90 -25.90
C PRO A 125 9.89 20.82 -27.26
N LEU A 126 10.02 21.87 -28.09
CA LEU A 126 9.33 21.97 -29.40
C LEU A 126 9.75 20.86 -30.38
N ASN A 127 10.98 20.38 -30.26
CA ASN A 127 11.54 19.29 -31.06
C ASN A 127 11.11 17.89 -30.56
N LEU A 128 10.48 17.79 -29.39
CA LEU A 128 10.06 16.51 -28.84
C LEU A 128 8.81 16.00 -29.58
N ARG A 129 8.94 14.82 -30.20
CA ARG A 129 7.82 14.12 -30.85
C ARG A 129 7.95 12.62 -30.63
N GLY A 130 6.93 12.02 -30.03
CA GLY A 130 6.89 10.58 -29.81
C GLY A 130 6.14 10.18 -28.55
N HIS A 131 6.34 8.92 -28.17
CA HIS A 131 5.77 8.32 -26.98
C HIS A 131 6.81 8.38 -25.87
N VAL A 132 6.49 9.08 -24.78
CA VAL A 132 7.31 9.07 -23.57
C VAL A 132 6.82 7.93 -22.69
N THR A 133 7.68 6.94 -22.43
CA THR A 133 7.44 5.79 -21.56
C THR A 133 8.35 5.87 -20.33
N SER A 134 8.21 4.95 -19.38
CA SER A 134 9.17 4.76 -18.27
C SER A 134 10.60 4.41 -18.72
N HIS A 135 10.77 4.08 -20.01
CA HIS A 135 12.05 3.76 -20.63
C HIS A 135 12.59 4.89 -21.53
N GLY A 136 11.89 6.02 -21.59
CA GLY A 136 12.33 7.21 -22.32
C GLY A 136 11.45 7.53 -23.52
N LEU A 137 12.05 8.14 -24.55
CA LEU A 137 11.33 8.54 -25.76
C LEU A 137 11.38 7.43 -26.83
N CYS A 138 10.21 7.01 -27.30
CA CYS A 138 10.06 6.02 -28.37
C CYS A 138 9.29 6.60 -29.57
N SER A 139 9.72 6.23 -30.77
CA SER A 139 9.06 6.65 -32.01
C SER A 139 7.80 5.84 -32.34
N LYS A 140 7.67 4.63 -31.78
CA LYS A 140 6.49 3.74 -31.92
C LYS A 140 5.94 3.38 -30.53
N SER A 141 4.61 3.32 -30.42
CA SER A 141 3.91 2.88 -29.20
C SER A 141 4.03 1.37 -29.02
N LEU A 142 5.14 0.92 -28.43
CA LEU A 142 5.37 -0.51 -28.14
C LEU A 142 5.01 -0.88 -26.70
N GLU A 143 4.91 0.10 -25.79
CA GLU A 143 4.80 -0.15 -24.36
C GLU A 143 3.86 0.87 -23.69
N ARG A 144 2.91 0.36 -22.89
CA ARG A 144 2.07 1.17 -22.00
C ARG A 144 2.64 1.04 -20.57
N PRO A 145 2.56 2.08 -19.73
CA PRO A 145 1.88 3.36 -19.96
C PRO A 145 2.77 4.36 -20.73
N TYR A 146 2.16 5.29 -21.47
CA TYR A 146 2.92 6.35 -22.16
C TYR A 146 2.18 7.69 -22.28
N ALA A 147 2.94 8.78 -22.34
CA ALA A 147 2.45 10.10 -22.73
C ALA A 147 2.81 10.39 -24.19
N TYR A 148 1.84 10.82 -25.00
CA TYR A 148 2.11 11.18 -26.40
C TYR A 148 2.38 12.68 -26.51
N VAL A 149 3.56 13.04 -26.99
CA VAL A 149 4.00 14.42 -27.19
C VAL A 149 4.09 14.74 -28.68
N ARG A 150 3.53 15.88 -29.06
CA ARG A 150 3.61 16.42 -30.42
C ARG A 150 3.56 17.94 -30.39
N ASN A 151 4.45 18.58 -31.15
CA ASN A 151 4.50 20.03 -31.33
C ASN A 151 4.56 20.81 -30.00
N GLY A 152 5.44 20.40 -29.08
CA GLY A 152 5.63 21.06 -27.77
C GLY A 152 4.44 20.92 -26.82
N ARG A 153 3.52 19.97 -27.05
CA ARG A 153 2.38 19.72 -26.17
C ARG A 153 2.17 18.23 -25.95
N ILE A 154 1.72 17.90 -24.73
CA ILE A 154 1.17 16.58 -24.45
C ILE A 154 -0.22 16.53 -25.07
N THR A 155 -0.45 15.53 -25.89
CA THR A 155 -1.70 15.34 -26.63
C THR A 155 -2.55 14.22 -26.04
N ALA A 156 -1.94 13.24 -25.37
CA ALA A 156 -2.65 12.16 -24.69
C ALA A 156 -1.81 11.55 -23.57
N PHE A 157 -2.47 11.03 -22.55
CA PHE A 157 -1.92 10.08 -21.59
C PHE A 157 -2.61 8.73 -21.79
N ILE A 158 -1.85 7.68 -22.00
CA ILE A 158 -2.34 6.32 -22.24
C ILE A 158 -1.86 5.42 -21.10
N PRO A 159 -2.66 5.22 -20.04
CA PRO A 159 -2.31 4.36 -18.93
C PRO A 159 -2.31 2.87 -19.34
N THR A 160 -1.70 2.01 -18.53
CA THR A 160 -1.85 0.56 -18.63
C THR A 160 -3.14 0.15 -17.91
N GLU A 161 -4.23 0.03 -18.66
CA GLU A 161 -5.49 -0.47 -18.13
C GLU A 161 -5.45 -2.00 -18.08
N VAL A 162 -5.35 -2.57 -16.88
CA VAL A 162 -5.83 -3.95 -16.62
C VAL A 162 -7.21 -3.80 -16.00
N GLY A 163 -8.20 -3.54 -16.85
CA GLY A 163 -9.60 -3.34 -16.47
C GLY A 163 -10.03 -1.87 -16.50
N HIS A 164 -11.17 -1.61 -17.16
CA HIS A 164 -11.97 -0.40 -16.92
C HIS A 164 -12.25 -0.30 -15.40
N PHE A 165 -12.33 0.85 -14.75
CA PHE A 165 -13.46 1.78 -14.85
C PHE A 165 -13.08 3.20 -14.38
N VAL A 166 -13.64 4.20 -15.06
CA VAL A 166 -13.88 5.54 -14.51
C VAL A 166 -15.37 5.64 -14.23
N ILE A 167 -15.76 5.97 -13.00
CA ILE A 167 -17.04 6.63 -12.76
C ILE A 167 -16.74 7.84 -11.87
N ASN A 168 -17.12 9.01 -12.37
CA ASN A 168 -16.83 10.34 -11.83
C ASN A 168 -17.43 10.65 -10.45
N PHE A 169 -18.00 9.67 -9.74
CA PHE A 169 -18.42 9.81 -8.35
C PHE A 169 -18.23 8.44 -7.66
N LYS A 170 -17.36 8.40 -6.66
CA LYS A 170 -17.12 7.27 -5.72
C LYS A 170 -16.21 6.14 -6.24
N ARG A 171 -15.21 5.81 -5.42
CA ARG A 171 -14.19 4.79 -5.68
C ARG A 171 -14.81 3.39 -5.56
N LEU A 172 -14.64 2.58 -6.60
CA LEU A 172 -15.01 1.16 -6.61
C LEU A 172 -13.76 0.30 -6.44
N SER A 173 -13.82 -0.64 -5.51
CA SER A 173 -12.77 -1.63 -5.27
C SER A 173 -13.39 -3.02 -5.22
N ALA A 174 -12.81 -4.02 -5.90
CA ALA A 174 -13.26 -5.41 -5.81
C ALA A 174 -12.29 -6.24 -4.95
N ILE A 175 -12.80 -6.91 -3.91
CA ILE A 175 -12.03 -7.80 -3.02
C ILE A 175 -12.81 -9.10 -2.82
N ASN A 176 -12.20 -10.26 -3.16
CA ASN A 176 -12.80 -11.59 -3.03
C ASN A 176 -14.23 -11.72 -3.61
N GLY A 177 -14.46 -11.18 -4.81
CA GLY A 177 -15.78 -11.19 -5.46
C GLY A 177 -16.78 -10.17 -4.92
N THR A 178 -16.38 -9.35 -3.94
CA THR A 178 -17.23 -8.32 -3.33
C THR A 178 -16.82 -6.93 -3.83
N ILE A 179 -17.79 -6.14 -4.30
CA ILE A 179 -17.58 -4.77 -4.75
C ILE A 179 -17.80 -3.82 -3.57
N MET A 180 -16.75 -3.12 -3.18
CA MET A 180 -16.78 -2.05 -2.18
C MET A 180 -16.87 -0.69 -2.85
N ILE A 181 -17.80 0.13 -2.36
CA ILE A 181 -18.04 1.50 -2.84
C ILE A 181 -17.67 2.46 -1.71
N SER A 182 -16.66 3.30 -1.93
CA SER A 182 -16.21 4.33 -0.98
C SER A 182 -16.67 5.71 -1.45
N SER A 183 -17.39 6.42 -0.58
CA SER A 183 -17.85 7.79 -0.84
C SER A 183 -16.93 8.85 -0.23
N ARG A 184 -16.62 9.87 -1.03
CA ARG A 184 -16.82 11.27 -0.60
C ARG A 184 -17.91 11.87 -1.46
#